data_AF-A0A6N6RMV8-F1
#
_entry.id   AF-A0A6N6RMV8-F1
#
_cell.length_a   1.000
_cell.length_b   1.000
_cell.length_c   1.000
_cell.angle_alpha   90.00
_cell.angle_beta   90.00
_cell.angle_gamma   90.00
#
_symmetry.space_group_name_H-M   'P 1'
#
loop_
_entity.id
_entity.type
_entity.pdbx_description
1 polymer ?
#
loop_
_entity_poly.entity_id
_entity_poly.type
_entity_poly.pdbx_seq_one_letter_code
_entity_poly.pdbx_strand_id
1 'polypeptide(L)'
;FISHRFDEVLSGIRAQIAIKIFGPDLNNLRGIGKQVREIMETVEGVEDLQLEQQIDVPQVIVRYDREKASRYGLNVGDLAEITETSLNGTAVSQVLEGQKTFDLFIRLNEESRSSTDALRNILIDTPAGAKIPLYQVAEINLENRPYFINREQVQRRIVVQSNVAGRDLNGVITEIQNKINSQVKLPQGYFIEYGGQFESQQQAARVLTIFGFVAVIAIFMLLFQAFGNTREALLVMINLPLALIGGIYAVFITGAELSIPGLIGFITLFGIATRNGIILVSHYNQLRKEGLSIHDTVIRGSLDRLSPVLMTASTAALALIPLLIGEPTGKEI
;
A
#
# COMPACT_ATOMS: atom_id res chain seq x y z
N PHE A 1 -7.28 -12.54 -1.56
CA PHE A 1 -6.63 -12.96 -0.29
C PHE A 1 -5.12 -12.71 -0.30
N ILE A 2 -4.36 -13.15 -1.32
CA ILE A 2 -2.90 -12.90 -1.40
C ILE A 2 -2.59 -11.40 -1.65
N SER A 3 -3.35 -10.73 -2.51
CA SER A 3 -3.23 -9.28 -2.78
C SER A 3 -3.31 -8.43 -1.51
N HIS A 4 -4.34 -8.64 -0.69
CA HIS A 4 -4.54 -7.89 0.56
C HIS A 4 -3.42 -8.07 1.60
N ARG A 5 -2.72 -9.22 1.60
CA ARG A 5 -1.56 -9.42 2.51
C ARG A 5 -0.28 -8.82 1.97
N PHE A 6 -0.15 -8.67 0.66
CA PHE A 6 1.02 -8.01 0.06
C PHE A 6 1.00 -6.50 0.35
N ASP A 7 -0.17 -5.88 0.23
CA ASP A 7 -0.38 -4.47 0.56
C ASP A 7 -0.22 -4.20 2.06
N GLU A 8 -0.55 -5.17 2.91
CA GLU A 8 -0.32 -5.15 4.37
C GLU A 8 1.18 -5.12 4.71
N VAL A 9 2.03 -5.86 3.99
CA VAL A 9 3.48 -5.88 4.24
C VAL A 9 4.17 -4.59 3.80
N LEU A 10 3.67 -3.95 2.74
CA LEU A 10 4.26 -2.72 2.18
C LEU A 10 3.76 -1.44 2.87
N SER A 11 2.46 -1.38 3.21
CA SER A 11 1.82 -0.16 3.75
C SER A 11 1.36 -0.26 5.20
N GLY A 12 1.26 -1.48 5.75
CA GLY A 12 0.70 -1.74 7.08
C GLY A 12 -0.82 -1.55 7.17
N ILE A 13 -1.51 -1.28 6.05
CA ILE A 13 -2.94 -0.91 6.02
C ILE A 13 -3.68 -1.80 5.01
N ARG A 14 -4.87 -2.28 5.38
CA ARG A 14 -5.62 -3.30 4.61
C ARG A 14 -6.65 -2.73 3.63
N ALA A 15 -6.89 -1.43 3.66
CA ALA A 15 -7.97 -0.78 2.92
C ALA A 15 -7.49 -0.08 1.63
N GLN A 16 -8.41 0.09 0.67
CA GLN A 16 -8.11 0.76 -0.60
C GLN A 16 -7.73 2.23 -0.40
N ILE A 17 -8.38 2.92 0.53
CA ILE A 17 -8.08 4.29 0.95
C ILE A 17 -7.55 4.26 2.38
N ALA A 18 -6.44 4.95 2.61
CA ALA A 18 -5.90 5.17 3.93
C ALA A 18 -5.51 6.63 4.11
N ILE A 19 -6.18 7.33 5.02
CA ILE A 19 -5.85 8.71 5.39
C ILE A 19 -5.00 8.66 6.66
N LYS A 20 -3.70 8.91 6.50
CA LYS A 20 -2.74 8.96 7.59
C LYS A 20 -2.69 10.39 8.14
N ILE A 21 -2.88 10.54 9.43
CA ILE A 21 -2.84 11.84 10.11
C ILE A 21 -1.65 11.79 11.06
N PHE A 22 -0.71 12.72 10.89
CA PHE A 22 0.52 12.81 11.67
C PHE A 22 0.47 13.98 12.63
N GLY A 23 1.09 13.82 13.80
CA GLY A 23 1.17 14.89 14.79
C GLY A 23 1.79 14.48 16.13
N PRO A 24 2.16 15.46 16.97
CA PRO A 24 2.83 15.19 18.23
C PRO A 24 1.89 14.70 19.35
N ASP A 25 0.67 15.24 19.48
CA ASP A 25 -0.26 14.93 20.57
C ASP A 25 -1.34 13.92 20.13
N LEU A 26 -1.52 12.87 20.94
CA LEU A 26 -2.45 11.76 20.66
C LEU A 26 -3.92 12.17 20.80
N ASN A 27 -4.27 13.07 21.72
CA ASN A 27 -5.65 13.50 21.91
C ASN A 27 -6.11 14.34 20.72
N ASN A 28 -5.26 15.25 20.26
CA ASN A 28 -5.49 16.00 19.03
C ASN A 28 -5.58 15.08 17.81
N LEU A 29 -4.70 14.06 17.70
CA LEU A 29 -4.79 13.07 16.62
C LEU A 29 -6.14 12.33 16.64
N ARG A 30 -6.63 11.90 17.82
CA ARG A 30 -7.96 11.27 17.96
C ARG A 30 -9.08 12.22 17.54
N GLY A 31 -9.00 13.49 17.94
CA GLY A 31 -9.97 14.52 17.58
C GLY A 31 -10.04 14.74 16.07
N ILE A 32 -8.89 14.92 15.42
CA ILE A 32 -8.79 15.10 13.96
C ILE A 32 -9.23 13.82 13.24
N GLY A 33 -8.80 12.65 13.72
CA GLY A 33 -9.20 11.36 13.15
C GLY A 33 -10.71 11.14 13.19
N LYS A 34 -11.38 11.54 14.28
CA LYS A 34 -12.84 11.48 14.40
C LYS A 34 -13.52 12.45 13.41
N GLN A 35 -13.03 13.69 13.30
CA GLN A 35 -13.55 14.66 12.32
C GLN A 35 -13.40 14.16 10.89
N VAL A 36 -12.22 13.63 10.54
CA VAL A 36 -11.97 13.05 9.21
C VAL A 36 -12.90 11.87 8.94
N ARG A 37 -13.11 10.99 9.93
CA ARG A 37 -14.07 9.88 9.83
C ARG A 37 -15.48 10.40 9.55
N GLU A 38 -15.97 11.36 10.34
CA GLU A 38 -17.31 11.94 10.16
C GLU A 38 -17.48 12.58 8.77
N ILE A 39 -16.44 13.22 8.23
CA ILE A 39 -16.46 13.78 6.87
C ILE A 39 -16.51 12.68 5.82
N MET A 40 -15.68 11.65 5.94
CA MET A 40 -15.65 10.51 5.00
C MET A 40 -16.98 9.75 4.98
N GLU A 41 -17.67 9.67 6.12
CA GLU A 41 -18.99 9.02 6.24
C GLU A 41 -20.06 9.72 5.37
N THR A 42 -19.86 11.00 5.01
CA THR A 42 -20.76 11.74 4.11
C THR A 42 -20.45 11.57 2.62
N VAL A 43 -19.37 10.86 2.26
CA VAL A 43 -18.95 10.66 0.88
C VAL A 43 -19.61 9.41 0.33
N GLU A 44 -20.36 9.57 -0.75
CA GLU A 44 -20.99 8.43 -1.43
C GLU A 44 -19.90 7.49 -1.97
N GLY A 45 -20.08 6.18 -1.78
CA GLY A 45 -19.16 5.14 -2.23
C GLY A 45 -18.09 4.75 -1.21
N VAL A 46 -18.05 5.36 -0.03
CA VAL A 46 -17.19 4.93 1.09
C VAL A 46 -17.85 3.77 1.83
N GLU A 47 -17.16 2.63 1.90
CA GLU A 47 -17.55 1.44 2.67
C GLU A 47 -16.49 1.06 3.70
N ASP A 48 -16.88 0.24 4.69
CA ASP A 48 -15.99 -0.26 5.75
C ASP A 48 -15.15 0.82 6.45
N LEU A 49 -15.73 2.00 6.64
CA LEU A 49 -15.02 3.14 7.23
C LEU A 49 -14.63 2.84 8.68
N GLN A 50 -13.32 2.84 8.94
CA GLN A 50 -12.77 2.53 10.24
C GLN A 50 -11.71 3.57 10.64
N LEU A 51 -11.88 4.12 11.85
CA LEU A 51 -10.83 4.88 12.52
C LEU A 51 -10.00 3.90 13.35
N GLU A 52 -8.67 3.95 13.19
CA GLU A 52 -7.74 3.22 14.03
C GLU A 52 -7.98 3.54 15.51
N GLN A 53 -8.37 2.53 16.27
CA GLN A 53 -8.75 2.72 17.68
C GLN A 53 -7.51 2.88 18.54
N GLN A 54 -7.37 4.04 19.18
CA GLN A 54 -6.43 4.20 20.28
C GLN A 54 -7.15 3.91 21.59
N ILE A 55 -6.99 2.68 22.07
CA ILE A 55 -7.57 2.22 23.32
C ILE A 55 -6.64 2.64 24.46
N ASP A 56 -7.18 3.35 25.45
CA ASP A 56 -6.49 3.54 26.72
C ASP A 56 -6.81 2.37 27.63
N VAL A 57 -5.76 1.77 28.20
CA VAL A 57 -5.89 0.68 29.15
C VAL A 57 -5.40 1.14 30.52
N PRO A 58 -6.07 0.73 31.61
CA PRO A 58 -5.58 1.00 32.95
C PRO A 58 -4.24 0.30 33.16
N GLN A 59 -3.22 1.07 33.51
CA GLN A 59 -1.89 0.59 33.85
C GLN A 59 -1.54 1.03 35.27
N VAL A 60 -0.90 0.14 36.03
CA VAL A 60 -0.32 0.53 37.32
C VAL A 60 1.00 1.24 37.04
N ILE A 61 1.08 2.51 37.41
CA ILE A 61 2.28 3.33 37.27
C ILE A 61 2.91 3.47 38.65
N VAL A 62 4.18 3.06 38.75
CA VAL A 62 5.01 3.22 39.94
C VAL A 62 5.97 4.38 39.70
N ARG A 63 5.76 5.50 40.39
CA ARG A 63 6.61 6.69 40.31
C ARG A 63 7.49 6.75 41.55
N TYR A 64 8.76 6.40 41.39
CA TYR A 64 9.73 6.43 42.49
C TYR A 64 10.09 7.86 42.89
N ASP A 65 10.02 8.15 44.18
CA ASP A 65 10.41 9.42 44.78
C ASP A 65 11.88 9.34 45.18
N ARG A 66 12.73 10.03 44.41
CA ARG A 66 14.19 10.03 44.61
C ARG A 66 14.59 10.58 45.99
N GLU A 67 13.89 11.58 46.50
CA GLU A 67 14.24 12.19 47.78
C GLU A 67 13.89 11.26 48.94
N LYS A 68 12.72 10.60 48.89
CA LYS A 68 12.32 9.62 49.91
C LYS A 68 13.19 8.37 49.87
N ALA A 69 13.49 7.85 48.67
CA ALA A 69 14.38 6.70 48.51
C ALA A 69 15.78 6.98 49.09
N SER A 70 16.33 8.17 48.86
CA SER A 70 17.64 8.56 49.38
C SER A 70 17.71 8.59 50.91
N ARG A 71 16.61 8.88 51.61
CA ARG A 71 16.56 8.86 53.10
C ARG A 71 16.78 7.46 53.66
N TYR A 72 16.44 6.44 52.88
CA TYR A 72 16.62 5.03 53.23
C TYR A 72 17.85 4.41 52.56
N GLY A 73 18.69 5.21 51.88
CA GLY A 73 19.87 4.74 51.17
C GLY A 73 19.56 3.91 49.92
N LEU A 74 18.35 4.00 49.37
CA LEU A 74 17.91 3.20 48.23
C LEU A 74 18.11 3.96 46.92
N ASN A 75 18.61 3.25 45.91
CA ASN A 75 18.68 3.75 44.54
C ASN A 75 17.38 3.42 43.78
N VAL A 76 16.98 4.29 42.85
CA VAL A 76 15.78 4.09 42.03
C VAL A 76 15.94 2.89 41.08
N GLY A 77 17.16 2.62 40.59
CA GLY A 77 17.43 1.44 39.77
C GLY A 77 17.10 0.15 40.52
N ASP A 78 17.66 0.01 41.72
CA ASP A 78 17.45 -1.16 42.59
C ASP A 78 15.98 -1.32 42.96
N LEU A 79 15.28 -0.21 43.26
CA LEU A 79 13.85 -0.21 43.52
C LEU A 79 13.02 -0.70 42.33
N ALA A 80 13.39 -0.27 41.11
CA ALA A 80 12.72 -0.71 39.89
C ALA A 80 12.93 -2.20 39.63
N GLU A 81 14.16 -2.69 39.80
CA GLU A 81 14.51 -4.11 39.63
C GLU A 81 13.80 -5.00 40.66
N ILE A 82 13.78 -4.60 41.93
CA ILE A 82 13.06 -5.32 42.99
C ILE A 82 11.56 -5.36 42.67
N THR A 83 10.99 -4.24 42.24
CA THR A 83 9.56 -4.16 41.90
C THR A 83 9.25 -5.02 40.66
N GLU A 84 10.06 -4.98 39.62
CA GLU A 84 9.89 -5.80 38.42
C GLU A 84 9.96 -7.30 38.73
N THR A 85 10.99 -7.71 39.49
CA THR A 85 11.17 -9.09 39.93
C THR A 85 10.02 -9.55 40.83
N SER A 86 9.53 -8.68 41.70
CA SER A 86 8.41 -8.98 42.59
C SER A 86 7.09 -9.22 41.83
N LEU A 87 6.86 -8.48 40.74
CA LEU A 87 5.58 -8.46 40.03
C LEU A 87 5.52 -9.38 38.81
N ASN A 88 6.38 -9.11 37.83
CA ASN A 88 6.43 -9.84 36.56
C ASN A 88 7.17 -11.15 36.73
N GLY A 89 8.13 -11.17 37.66
CA GLY A 89 9.04 -12.27 37.87
C GLY A 89 10.23 -12.19 36.93
N THR A 90 11.36 -12.67 37.44
CA THR A 90 12.62 -12.69 36.70
C THR A 90 13.07 -14.14 36.56
N ALA A 91 13.43 -14.55 35.35
CA ALA A 91 14.03 -15.86 35.11
C ALA A 91 15.45 -15.85 35.72
N VAL A 92 15.65 -16.60 36.80
CA VAL A 92 16.93 -16.67 37.52
C VAL A 92 17.81 -17.81 37.05
N SER A 93 17.22 -18.81 36.38
CA SER A 93 17.93 -19.96 35.86
C SER A 93 17.08 -20.66 34.80
N GLN A 94 17.66 -21.67 34.16
CA GLN A 94 16.99 -22.59 33.26
C GLN A 94 17.17 -24.02 33.75
N VAL A 95 16.08 -24.76 33.84
CA VAL A 95 16.07 -26.18 34.18
C VAL A 95 15.96 -26.98 32.90
N LEU A 96 16.87 -27.94 32.72
CA LEU A 96 16.90 -28.81 31.57
C LEU A 96 16.24 -30.14 31.91
N GLU A 97 15.20 -30.52 31.17
CA GLU A 97 14.52 -31.81 31.30
C GLU A 97 14.51 -32.51 29.94
N GLY A 98 15.39 -33.50 29.79
CA GLY A 98 15.57 -34.22 28.52
C GLY A 98 16.07 -33.30 27.40
N GLN A 99 15.22 -33.04 26.40
CA GLN A 99 15.50 -32.14 25.27
C GLN A 99 14.74 -30.81 25.36
N LYS A 100 14.11 -30.51 26.51
CA LYS A 100 13.38 -29.27 26.74
C LYS A 100 14.07 -28.43 27.80
N THR A 101 13.96 -27.12 27.67
CA THR A 101 14.48 -26.15 28.61
C THR A 101 13.32 -25.33 29.17
N PHE A 102 13.29 -25.17 30.49
CA PHE A 102 12.25 -24.42 31.21
C PHE A 102 12.90 -23.30 32.02
N ASP A 103 12.36 -22.08 31.92
CA ASP A 103 12.82 -20.97 32.75
C ASP A 103 12.33 -21.12 34.20
N LEU A 104 13.24 -20.96 35.16
CA LEU A 104 12.93 -20.89 36.59
C LEU A 104 12.72 -19.42 36.98
N PHE A 105 11.48 -19.05 37.27
CA PHE A 105 11.12 -17.69 37.67
C PHE A 105 11.03 -17.53 39.19
N ILE A 106 11.51 -16.39 39.70
CA ILE A 106 11.20 -15.92 41.06
C ILE A 106 10.26 -14.73 40.94
N ARG A 107 9.16 -14.77 41.71
CA ARG A 107 8.17 -13.68 41.83
C ARG A 107 7.41 -13.80 43.15
N LEU A 108 6.75 -12.73 43.60
CA LEU A 108 5.85 -12.80 44.75
C LEU A 108 4.63 -13.67 44.47
N ASN A 109 4.03 -14.22 45.54
CA ASN A 109 2.76 -14.93 45.44
C ASN A 109 1.65 -14.01 44.88
N GLU A 110 0.61 -14.61 44.30
CA GLU A 110 -0.44 -13.87 43.61
C GLU A 110 -1.19 -12.90 44.54
N GLU A 111 -1.44 -13.29 45.79
CA GLU A 111 -2.11 -12.45 46.79
C GLU A 111 -1.36 -11.13 47.06
N SER A 112 -0.02 -11.14 47.05
CA SER A 112 0.79 -9.94 47.29
C SER A 112 0.89 -9.01 46.07
N ARG A 113 0.31 -9.38 44.92
CA ARG A 113 0.37 -8.60 43.67
C ARG A 113 -0.97 -8.47 42.94
N SER A 114 -2.06 -8.96 43.53
CA SER A 114 -3.39 -8.99 42.91
C SER A 114 -4.13 -7.66 42.95
N SER A 115 -3.73 -6.73 43.82
CA SER A 115 -4.38 -5.43 43.99
C SER A 115 -3.38 -4.29 44.14
N THR A 116 -3.79 -3.08 43.76
CA THR A 116 -2.98 -1.86 43.91
C THR A 116 -2.55 -1.63 45.37
N ASP A 117 -3.39 -2.00 46.34
CA ASP A 117 -3.05 -1.88 47.76
C ASP A 117 -2.04 -2.94 48.22
N ALA A 118 -2.08 -4.15 47.64
CA ALA A 118 -1.04 -5.14 47.86
C ALA A 118 0.30 -4.64 47.32
N LEU A 119 0.31 -4.06 46.11
CA LEU A 119 1.50 -3.46 45.49
C LEU A 119 2.11 -2.35 46.36
N ARG A 120 1.25 -1.50 46.94
CA ARG A 120 1.68 -0.41 47.85
C ARG A 120 2.38 -0.93 49.09
N ASN A 121 1.97 -2.08 49.60
CA ASN A 121 2.48 -2.67 50.83
C ASN A 121 3.62 -3.69 50.62
N ILE A 122 4.13 -3.84 49.39
CA ILE A 122 5.31 -4.67 49.12
C ILE A 122 6.48 -4.17 49.99
N LEU A 123 7.06 -5.06 50.77
CA LEU A 123 8.17 -4.74 51.66
C LEU A 123 9.49 -4.78 50.90
N ILE A 124 10.23 -3.68 50.96
CA ILE A 124 11.55 -3.49 50.37
C ILE A 124 12.59 -3.50 51.48
N ASP A 125 13.65 -4.28 51.30
CA ASP A 125 14.79 -4.33 52.21
C ASP A 125 15.67 -3.08 52.02
N THR A 126 15.94 -2.36 53.10
CA THR A 126 16.88 -1.23 53.10
C THR A 126 18.31 -1.73 53.35
N PRO A 127 19.35 -1.02 52.87
CA PRO A 127 20.74 -1.34 53.19
C PRO A 127 21.03 -1.33 54.70
N ALA A 128 20.23 -0.60 55.49
CA ALA A 128 20.31 -0.56 56.95
C ALA A 128 19.64 -1.78 57.65
N GLY A 129 19.05 -2.71 56.89
CA GLY A 129 18.41 -3.92 57.41
C GLY A 129 16.94 -3.74 57.85
N ALA A 130 16.40 -2.53 57.80
CA ALA A 130 14.97 -2.30 58.01
C ALA A 130 14.16 -2.66 56.75
N LYS A 131 12.90 -3.07 56.91
CA LYS A 131 11.97 -3.25 55.80
C LYS A 131 11.00 -2.08 55.75
N ILE A 132 10.81 -1.50 54.57
CA ILE A 132 9.86 -0.41 54.35
C ILE A 132 8.86 -0.80 53.26
N PRO A 133 7.58 -0.41 53.37
CA PRO A 133 6.62 -0.63 52.32
C PRO A 133 6.88 0.30 51.13
N LEU A 134 6.61 -0.17 49.92
CA LEU A 134 6.90 0.51 48.66
C LEU A 134 6.26 1.91 48.57
N TYR A 135 5.07 2.11 49.15
CA TYR A 135 4.40 3.42 49.15
C TYR A 135 5.21 4.53 49.86
N GLN A 136 6.16 4.20 50.74
CA GLN A 136 7.00 5.20 51.40
C GLN A 136 8.04 5.82 50.47
N VAL A 137 8.38 5.12 49.38
CA VAL A 137 9.43 5.54 48.43
C VAL A 137 8.93 5.62 46.99
N ALA A 138 7.69 5.25 46.72
CA ALA A 138 7.06 5.36 45.40
C ALA A 138 5.57 5.69 45.50
N GLU A 139 5.06 6.45 44.54
CA GLU A 139 3.64 6.66 44.34
C GLU A 139 3.11 5.63 43.35
N ILE A 140 2.07 4.89 43.74
CA ILE A 140 1.51 3.79 42.93
C ILE A 140 0.06 4.12 42.64
N ASN A 141 -0.20 4.44 41.38
CA ASN A 141 -1.50 4.88 40.89
C ASN A 141 -1.91 4.09 39.66
N LEU A 142 -3.22 3.93 39.49
CA LEU A 142 -3.80 3.35 38.28
C LEU A 142 -4.08 4.51 37.31
N GLU A 143 -3.38 4.52 36.18
CA GLU A 143 -3.50 5.56 35.16
C GLU A 143 -3.90 4.94 33.83
N ASN A 144 -4.82 5.59 33.12
CA ASN A 144 -5.16 5.19 31.75
C ASN A 144 -4.04 5.65 30.81
N ARG A 145 -3.42 4.68 30.11
CA ARG A 145 -2.34 4.93 29.15
C ARG A 145 -2.68 4.30 27.80
N PRO A 146 -2.20 4.86 26.68
CA PRO A 146 -2.40 4.27 25.36
C PRO A 146 -1.82 2.85 25.31
N TYR A 147 -2.61 1.87 24.85
CA TYR A 147 -2.16 0.49 24.71
C TYR A 147 -1.04 0.34 23.67
N PHE A 148 -1.11 1.10 22.58
CA PHE A 148 -0.04 1.22 21.58
C PHE A 148 0.05 2.65 21.04
N ILE A 149 1.23 3.00 20.53
CA ILE A 149 1.46 4.26 19.83
C ILE A 149 2.08 3.91 18.49
N ASN A 150 1.27 3.99 17.42
CA ASN A 150 1.76 3.73 16.08
C ASN A 150 2.54 4.93 15.54
N ARG A 151 3.66 4.61 14.91
CA ARG A 151 4.58 5.58 14.34
C ARG A 151 5.00 5.15 12.95
N GLU A 152 5.20 6.14 12.11
CA GLU A 152 5.76 5.99 10.78
C GLU A 152 6.73 7.14 10.58
N GLN A 153 7.93 6.85 10.06
CA GLN A 153 9.01 7.83 9.93
C GLN A 153 9.27 8.63 11.23
N VAL A 154 9.28 7.94 12.38
CA VAL A 154 9.53 8.49 13.73
C VAL A 154 8.39 9.37 14.29
N GLN A 155 7.40 9.73 13.48
CA GLN A 155 6.26 10.55 13.87
C GLN A 155 5.07 9.69 14.30
N ARG A 156 4.31 10.15 15.30
CA ARG A 156 3.07 9.47 15.73
C ARG A 156 2.00 9.68 14.67
N ARG A 157 1.21 8.64 14.41
CA ARG A 157 0.11 8.70 13.46
C ARG A 157 -1.16 8.03 13.97
N ILE A 158 -2.27 8.39 13.34
CA ILE A 158 -3.53 7.66 13.38
C ILE A 158 -4.05 7.53 11.95
N VAL A 159 -4.65 6.39 11.63
CA VAL A 159 -5.15 6.10 10.27
C VAL A 159 -6.67 6.05 10.27
N VAL A 160 -7.27 6.71 9.29
CA VAL A 160 -8.67 6.49 8.90
C VAL A 160 -8.67 5.70 7.61
N GLN A 161 -9.22 4.50 7.62
CA GLN A 161 -9.17 3.57 6.50
C GLN A 161 -10.59 3.29 5.97
N SER A 162 -10.73 3.13 4.67
CA SER A 162 -12.00 2.77 4.04
C SER A 162 -11.80 2.05 2.71
N ASN A 163 -12.80 1.27 2.33
CA ASN A 163 -12.91 0.69 0.99
C ASN A 163 -13.83 1.55 0.12
N VAL A 164 -13.77 1.35 -1.20
CA VAL A 164 -14.66 2.01 -2.14
C VAL A 164 -15.54 0.98 -2.84
N ALA A 165 -16.84 1.25 -2.87
CA ALA A 165 -17.82 0.45 -3.60
C ALA A 165 -18.78 1.35 -4.39
N GLY A 166 -19.22 0.87 -5.56
CA GLY A 166 -20.21 1.57 -6.38
C GLY A 166 -19.74 2.86 -7.08
N ARG A 167 -18.49 3.31 -6.85
CA ARG A 167 -17.88 4.49 -7.48
C ARG A 167 -16.40 4.27 -7.78
N ASP A 168 -15.80 5.18 -8.55
CA ASP A 168 -14.39 5.16 -8.88
C ASP A 168 -13.51 5.66 -7.71
N LEU A 169 -12.39 4.96 -7.46
CA LEU A 169 -11.48 5.25 -6.35
C LEU A 169 -10.92 6.69 -6.41
N ASN A 170 -10.54 7.15 -7.61
CA ASN A 170 -9.94 8.48 -7.81
C ASN A 170 -10.94 9.61 -7.50
N GLY A 171 -12.18 9.49 -7.96
CA GLY A 171 -13.26 10.43 -7.73
C GLY A 171 -13.60 10.53 -6.24
N VAL A 172 -13.72 9.39 -5.56
CA VAL A 172 -13.96 9.34 -4.11
C VAL A 172 -12.84 10.01 -3.33
N ILE A 173 -11.57 9.72 -3.64
CA ILE A 173 -10.42 10.35 -2.97
C ILE A 173 -10.36 11.85 -3.22
N THR A 174 -10.62 12.29 -4.45
CA THR A 174 -10.62 13.72 -4.78
C THR A 174 -11.73 14.47 -4.02
N GLU A 175 -12.91 13.86 -3.90
CA GLU A 175 -14.01 14.40 -3.10
C GLU A 175 -13.64 14.48 -1.61
N ILE A 176 -13.07 13.41 -1.06
CA ILE A 176 -12.56 13.36 0.32
C ILE A 176 -11.51 14.44 0.56
N GLN A 177 -10.52 14.60 -0.33
CA GLN A 177 -9.48 15.62 -0.24
C GLN A 177 -10.09 17.02 -0.18
N ASN A 178 -11.05 17.32 -1.06
CA ASN A 178 -11.72 18.61 -1.10
C ASN A 178 -12.53 18.89 0.18
N LYS A 179 -13.27 17.89 0.69
CA LYS A 179 -14.04 18.02 1.94
C LYS A 179 -13.13 18.18 3.16
N ILE A 180 -12.05 17.41 3.26
CA ILE A 180 -11.10 17.51 4.37
C ILE A 180 -10.40 18.87 4.34
N ASN A 181 -9.89 19.32 3.20
CA ASN A 181 -9.20 20.60 3.08
C ASN A 181 -10.09 21.82 3.38
N SER A 182 -11.40 21.70 3.17
CA SER A 182 -12.35 22.78 3.45
C SER A 182 -12.87 22.79 4.90
N GLN A 183 -13.02 21.62 5.53
CA GLN A 183 -13.68 21.49 6.83
C GLN A 183 -12.70 21.26 8.00
N VAL A 184 -11.54 20.65 7.75
CA VAL A 184 -10.55 20.33 8.78
C VAL A 184 -9.45 21.38 8.82
N LYS A 185 -9.38 22.12 9.93
CA LYS A 185 -8.27 23.03 10.20
C LYS A 185 -7.19 22.30 10.99
N LEU A 186 -6.06 22.03 10.34
CA LEU A 186 -4.92 21.36 10.97
C LEU A 186 -4.12 22.35 11.84
N PRO A 187 -3.88 22.02 13.12
CA PRO A 187 -2.95 22.78 13.95
C PRO A 187 -1.52 22.70 13.42
N GLN A 188 -0.66 23.62 13.86
CA GLN A 188 0.75 23.58 13.47
C GLN A 188 1.42 22.27 13.91
N GLY A 189 2.19 21.66 13.00
CA GLY A 189 2.85 20.38 13.23
C GLY A 189 1.96 19.15 12.98
N TYR A 190 0.75 19.35 12.46
CA TYR A 190 -0.12 18.29 11.96
C TYR A 190 -0.19 18.34 10.45
N PHE A 191 -0.17 17.17 9.82
CA PHE A 191 -0.37 17.03 8.39
C PHE A 191 -1.06 15.71 8.06
N ILE A 192 -1.67 15.65 6.89
CA ILE A 192 -2.41 14.50 6.40
C ILE A 192 -1.72 13.99 5.14
N GLU A 193 -1.54 12.68 5.07
CA GLU A 193 -1.11 11.99 3.86
C GLU A 193 -2.18 10.97 3.43
N TYR A 194 -2.34 10.83 2.13
CA TYR A 194 -3.28 9.91 1.52
C TYR A 194 -2.49 8.74 0.95
N GLY A 195 -2.66 7.57 1.58
CA GLY A 195 -2.07 6.31 1.17
C GLY A 195 -3.11 5.24 0.85
N GLY A 196 -2.66 3.99 0.84
CA GLY A 196 -3.45 2.83 0.43
C GLY A 196 -3.19 2.46 -1.03
N GLN A 197 -4.10 1.70 -1.64
CA GLN A 197 -3.95 1.25 -3.03
C GLN A 197 -3.85 2.42 -4.03
N PHE A 198 -4.44 3.56 -3.70
CA PHE A 198 -4.36 4.78 -4.51
C PHE A 198 -2.93 5.27 -4.74
N GLU A 199 -2.06 5.24 -3.72
CA GLU A 199 -0.67 5.69 -3.86
C GLU A 199 0.06 4.81 -4.89
N SER A 200 -0.09 3.50 -4.77
CA SER A 200 0.43 2.52 -5.72
C SER A 200 -0.15 2.71 -7.13
N GLN A 201 -1.45 2.99 -7.26
CA GLN A 201 -2.10 3.26 -8.54
C GLN A 201 -1.59 4.55 -9.18
N GLN A 202 -1.43 5.62 -8.42
CA GLN A 202 -0.94 6.90 -8.93
C GLN A 202 0.53 6.80 -9.35
N GLN A 203 1.35 6.08 -8.57
CA GLN A 203 2.73 5.79 -8.92
C GLN A 203 2.81 4.94 -10.20
N ALA A 204 2.03 3.87 -10.29
CA ALA A 204 1.96 3.01 -11.46
C ALA A 204 1.49 3.78 -12.71
N ALA A 205 0.44 4.60 -12.59
CA ALA A 205 -0.07 5.43 -13.68
C ALA A 205 0.99 6.42 -14.18
N ARG A 206 1.74 7.06 -13.27
CA ARG A 206 2.85 7.95 -13.63
C ARG A 206 3.93 7.21 -14.39
N VAL A 207 4.35 6.04 -13.89
CA VAL A 207 5.34 5.18 -14.54
C VAL A 207 4.86 4.77 -15.93
N LEU A 208 3.65 4.21 -16.06
CA LEU A 208 3.04 3.80 -17.33
C LEU A 208 2.96 4.95 -18.34
N THR A 209 2.61 6.16 -17.88
CA THR A 209 2.52 7.34 -18.76
C THR A 209 3.89 7.75 -19.29
N ILE A 210 4.90 7.81 -18.41
CA ILE A 210 6.27 8.18 -18.79
C ILE A 210 6.85 7.13 -19.75
N PHE A 211 6.81 5.85 -19.37
CA PHE A 211 7.35 4.77 -20.21
C PHE A 211 6.57 4.58 -21.50
N GLY A 212 5.24 4.76 -21.48
CA GLY A 212 4.41 4.75 -22.68
C GLY A 212 4.83 5.84 -23.67
N PHE A 213 5.07 7.06 -23.20
CA PHE A 213 5.55 8.15 -24.05
C PHE A 213 6.95 7.86 -24.62
N VAL A 214 7.86 7.35 -23.79
CA VAL A 214 9.20 6.91 -24.24
C VAL A 214 9.11 5.82 -25.31
N ALA A 215 8.23 4.84 -25.14
CA ALA A 215 8.02 3.76 -26.10
C ALA A 215 7.50 4.28 -27.45
N VAL A 216 6.55 5.21 -27.45
CA VAL A 216 6.05 5.85 -28.68
C VAL A 216 7.16 6.59 -29.42
N ILE A 217 8.01 7.33 -28.69
CA ILE A 217 9.18 8.00 -29.28
C ILE A 217 10.19 6.98 -29.84
N ALA A 218 10.47 5.90 -29.11
CA ALA A 218 11.39 4.87 -29.57
C ALA A 218 10.88 4.18 -30.85
N ILE A 219 9.58 3.87 -30.92
CA ILE A 219 8.95 3.33 -32.12
C ILE A 219 9.05 4.32 -33.28
N PHE A 220 8.78 5.61 -33.04
CA PHE A 220 8.95 6.64 -34.06
C PHE A 220 10.41 6.69 -34.59
N MET A 221 11.41 6.65 -33.71
CA MET A 221 12.82 6.65 -34.12
C MET A 221 13.17 5.43 -34.96
N LEU A 222 12.71 4.23 -34.58
CA LEU A 222 12.92 3.00 -35.34
C LEU A 222 12.25 3.07 -36.73
N LEU A 223 11.02 3.57 -36.80
CA LEU A 223 10.30 3.76 -38.06
C LEU A 223 10.98 4.83 -38.93
N PHE A 224 11.43 5.93 -38.33
CA PHE A 224 12.18 6.97 -39.03
C PHE A 224 13.48 6.42 -39.61
N GLN A 225 14.20 5.58 -38.87
CA GLN A 225 15.41 4.91 -39.37
C GLN A 225 15.11 3.91 -40.49
N ALA A 226 13.97 3.22 -40.43
CA ALA A 226 13.56 2.25 -41.46
C ALA A 226 13.17 2.90 -42.79
N PHE A 227 12.47 4.05 -42.76
CA PHE A 227 11.96 4.73 -43.96
C PHE A 227 12.81 5.90 -44.43
N GLY A 228 13.61 6.52 -43.56
CA GLY A 228 14.36 7.75 -43.84
C GLY A 228 13.48 9.00 -44.01
N ASN A 229 12.16 8.89 -43.81
CA ASN A 229 11.19 9.96 -44.05
C ASN A 229 10.16 10.04 -42.90
N THR A 230 9.98 11.24 -42.34
CA THR A 230 9.06 11.47 -41.21
C THR A 230 7.60 11.25 -41.57
N ARG A 231 7.20 11.54 -42.83
CA ARG A 231 5.81 11.37 -43.28
C ARG A 231 5.39 9.89 -43.31
N GLU A 232 6.27 9.02 -43.77
CA GLU A 232 6.03 7.58 -43.83
C GLU A 232 6.02 6.95 -42.44
N ALA A 233 6.94 7.37 -41.56
CA ALA A 233 6.94 6.95 -40.16
C ALA A 233 5.64 7.36 -39.44
N LEU A 234 5.15 8.60 -39.64
CA LEU A 234 3.89 9.07 -39.07
C LEU A 234 2.67 8.32 -39.63
N LEU A 235 2.66 8.00 -40.93
CA LEU A 235 1.59 7.20 -41.55
C LEU A 235 1.48 5.82 -40.92
N VAL A 236 2.61 5.16 -40.65
CA VAL A 236 2.60 3.87 -39.93
C VAL A 236 2.20 4.06 -38.46
N MET A 237 2.62 5.15 -37.82
CA MET A 237 2.25 5.44 -36.43
C MET A 237 0.74 5.61 -36.23
N ILE A 238 -0.02 6.05 -37.22
CA ILE A 238 -1.50 6.16 -37.13
C ILE A 238 -2.16 4.79 -36.88
N ASN A 239 -1.49 3.68 -37.24
CA ASN A 239 -2.00 2.34 -36.96
C ASN A 239 -1.98 1.99 -35.46
N LEU A 240 -1.10 2.61 -34.65
CA LEU A 240 -1.00 2.33 -33.21
C LEU A 240 -2.28 2.74 -32.45
N PRO A 241 -2.79 3.99 -32.53
CA PRO A 241 -4.03 4.36 -31.86
C PRO A 241 -5.24 3.59 -32.40
N LEU A 242 -5.28 3.26 -33.70
CA LEU A 242 -6.33 2.41 -34.27
C LEU A 242 -6.33 1.00 -33.67
N ALA A 243 -5.15 0.40 -33.53
CA ALA A 243 -5.00 -0.90 -32.88
C ALA A 243 -5.39 -0.84 -31.39
N LEU A 244 -5.02 0.24 -30.69
CA LEU A 244 -5.38 0.47 -29.28
C LEU A 244 -6.90 0.53 -29.09
N ILE A 245 -7.63 1.22 -29.96
CA ILE A 245 -9.10 1.28 -29.93
C ILE A 245 -9.69 -0.13 -30.03
N GLY A 246 -9.22 -0.95 -30.98
CA GLY A 246 -9.67 -2.33 -31.14
C GLY A 246 -9.39 -3.19 -29.90
N GLY A 247 -8.21 -3.05 -29.30
CA GLY A 247 -7.83 -3.77 -28.08
C GLY A 247 -8.68 -3.37 -26.87
N ILE A 248 -8.89 -2.08 -26.64
CA ILE A 248 -9.74 -1.59 -25.54
C ILE A 248 -11.19 -2.05 -25.74
N TYR A 249 -11.70 -2.01 -26.96
CA TYR A 249 -13.04 -2.49 -27.27
C TYR A 249 -13.22 -3.98 -26.98
N ALA A 250 -12.21 -4.81 -27.29
CA ALA A 250 -12.22 -6.22 -26.95
C ALA A 250 -12.20 -6.47 -25.42
N VAL A 251 -11.38 -5.72 -24.68
CA VAL A 251 -11.35 -5.78 -23.20
C VAL A 251 -12.71 -5.37 -22.61
N PHE A 252 -13.34 -4.33 -23.16
CA PHE A 252 -14.64 -3.87 -22.72
C PHE A 252 -15.74 -4.92 -22.91
N ILE A 253 -15.80 -5.60 -24.06
CA ILE A 253 -16.80 -6.65 -24.33
C ILE A 253 -16.57 -7.90 -23.45
N THR A 254 -15.30 -8.26 -23.24
CA THR A 254 -14.95 -9.43 -22.42
C THR A 254 -15.12 -9.19 -20.93
N GLY A 255 -15.27 -7.93 -20.50
CA GLY A 255 -15.34 -7.55 -19.09
C GLY A 255 -14.03 -7.81 -18.33
N ALA A 256 -12.92 -8.00 -19.05
CA ALA A 256 -11.63 -8.29 -18.46
C ALA A 256 -11.01 -7.04 -17.82
N GLU A 257 -10.28 -7.22 -16.71
CA GLU A 257 -9.50 -6.14 -16.10
C GLU A 257 -8.17 -5.96 -16.85
N LEU A 258 -7.71 -4.71 -16.96
CA LEU A 258 -6.42 -4.41 -17.57
C LEU A 258 -5.29 -4.87 -16.63
N SER A 259 -4.73 -6.03 -16.93
CA SER A 259 -3.66 -6.66 -16.16
C SER A 259 -2.31 -6.60 -16.90
N ILE A 260 -1.22 -6.97 -16.21
CA ILE A 260 0.12 -7.05 -16.81
C ILE A 260 0.14 -7.98 -18.05
N PRO A 261 -0.47 -9.18 -18.04
CA PRO A 261 -0.62 -10.00 -19.24
C PRO A 261 -1.38 -9.29 -20.38
N GLY A 262 -2.44 -8.54 -20.04
CA GLY A 262 -3.17 -7.72 -21.01
C GLY A 262 -2.28 -6.68 -21.68
N LEU A 263 -1.40 -6.01 -20.92
CA LEU A 263 -0.42 -5.05 -21.46
C LEU A 263 0.57 -5.72 -22.43
N ILE A 264 1.03 -6.95 -22.14
CA ILE A 264 1.88 -7.72 -23.07
C ILE A 264 1.12 -8.01 -24.37
N GLY A 265 -0.19 -8.29 -24.29
CA GLY A 265 -1.08 -8.39 -25.44
C GLY A 265 -1.09 -7.13 -26.29
N PHE A 266 -1.22 -5.95 -25.68
CA PHE A 266 -1.16 -4.67 -26.39
C PHE A 266 0.20 -4.42 -27.07
N ILE A 267 1.31 -4.76 -26.43
CA ILE A 267 2.65 -4.66 -27.04
C ILE A 267 2.75 -5.53 -28.29
N THR A 268 2.24 -6.77 -28.21
CA THR A 268 2.22 -7.70 -29.35
C THR A 268 1.33 -7.19 -30.48
N LEU A 269 0.16 -6.65 -30.13
CA LEU A 269 -0.76 -6.02 -31.07
C LEU A 269 -0.11 -4.85 -31.80
N PHE A 270 0.61 -3.97 -31.10
CA PHE A 270 1.37 -2.88 -31.72
C PHE A 270 2.45 -3.39 -32.66
N GLY A 271 3.17 -4.46 -32.29
CA GLY A 271 4.18 -5.08 -33.15
C GLY A 271 3.59 -5.60 -34.47
N ILE A 272 2.47 -6.32 -34.41
CA ILE A 272 1.78 -6.86 -35.60
C ILE A 272 1.23 -5.71 -36.46
N ALA A 273 0.55 -4.73 -35.85
CA ALA A 273 -0.01 -3.58 -36.55
C ALA A 273 1.08 -2.75 -37.25
N THR A 274 2.20 -2.53 -36.56
CA THR A 274 3.35 -1.79 -37.09
C THR A 274 4.01 -2.56 -38.23
N ARG A 275 4.22 -3.88 -38.09
CA ARG A 275 4.78 -4.73 -39.15
C ARG A 275 3.93 -4.70 -40.42
N ASN A 276 2.62 -4.82 -40.28
CA ASN A 276 1.70 -4.78 -41.41
C ASN A 276 1.71 -3.40 -42.09
N GLY A 277 1.74 -2.33 -41.30
CA GLY A 277 1.92 -0.97 -41.80
C GLY A 277 3.24 -0.79 -42.56
N ILE A 278 4.35 -1.31 -42.02
CA ILE A 278 5.68 -1.20 -42.64
C ILE A 278 5.69 -1.88 -44.01
N ILE A 279 5.18 -3.10 -44.09
CA ILE A 279 5.17 -3.90 -45.32
C ILE A 279 4.31 -3.21 -46.40
N LEU A 280 3.16 -2.64 -46.02
CA LEU A 280 2.27 -1.94 -46.95
C LEU A 280 2.93 -0.67 -47.51
N VAL A 281 3.49 0.18 -46.64
CA VAL A 281 4.16 1.42 -47.06
C VAL A 281 5.41 1.13 -47.89
N SER A 282 6.19 0.11 -47.52
CA SER A 282 7.35 -0.34 -48.32
C SER A 282 6.94 -0.79 -49.73
N HIS A 283 5.81 -1.52 -49.85
CA HIS A 283 5.27 -1.94 -51.14
C HIS A 283 4.79 -0.76 -51.99
N TYR A 284 4.12 0.23 -51.38
CA TYR A 284 3.77 1.47 -52.09
C TYR A 284 5.02 2.21 -52.61
N ASN A 285 6.07 2.29 -51.79
CA ASN A 285 7.33 2.92 -52.21
C ASN A 285 8.00 2.16 -53.36
N GLN A 286 7.93 0.83 -53.36
CA GLN A 286 8.44 0.01 -54.46
C GLN A 286 7.67 0.26 -55.76
N LEU A 287 6.33 0.17 -55.74
CA LEU A 287 5.49 0.42 -56.91
C LEU A 287 5.65 1.85 -57.45
N ARG A 288 5.86 2.83 -56.56
CA ARG A 288 6.16 4.21 -56.95
C ARG A 288 7.52 4.35 -57.64
N LYS A 289 8.53 3.59 -57.22
CA LYS A 289 9.84 3.52 -57.90
C LYS A 289 9.75 2.87 -59.28
N GLU A 290 8.80 1.96 -59.47
CA GLU A 290 8.50 1.32 -60.75
C GLU A 290 7.74 2.25 -61.73
N GLY A 291 7.40 3.48 -61.32
CA GLY A 291 6.85 4.52 -62.19
C GLY A 291 5.32 4.55 -62.29
N LEU A 292 4.61 3.81 -61.45
CA LEU A 292 3.14 3.79 -61.41
C LEU A 292 2.56 5.12 -60.92
N SER A 293 1.36 5.47 -61.41
CA SER A 293 0.61 6.62 -60.92
C SER A 293 0.23 6.44 -59.44
N ILE A 294 -0.04 7.52 -58.70
CA ILE A 294 -0.41 7.45 -57.28
C ILE A 294 -1.67 6.60 -57.07
N HIS A 295 -2.66 6.78 -57.95
CA HIS A 295 -3.93 6.04 -57.87
C HIS A 295 -3.71 4.54 -58.10
N ASP A 296 -2.94 4.18 -59.13
CA ASP A 296 -2.66 2.78 -59.45
C ASP A 296 -1.77 2.12 -58.38
N THR A 297 -0.85 2.89 -57.78
CA THR A 297 0.00 2.44 -56.68
C THR A 297 -0.83 2.06 -55.45
N VAL A 298 -1.81 2.90 -55.08
CA VAL A 298 -2.68 2.64 -53.93
C VAL A 298 -3.60 1.45 -54.20
N ILE A 299 -4.25 1.38 -55.35
CA ILE A 299 -5.16 0.26 -55.68
C ILE A 299 -4.40 -1.06 -55.76
N ARG A 300 -3.37 -1.12 -56.62
CA ARG A 300 -2.59 -2.35 -56.84
C ARG A 300 -1.86 -2.77 -55.57
N GLY A 301 -1.21 -1.82 -54.89
CA GLY A 301 -0.50 -2.11 -53.66
C GLY A 301 -1.40 -2.59 -52.52
N SER A 302 -2.64 -2.11 -52.44
CA SER A 302 -3.62 -2.58 -51.45
C SER A 302 -4.14 -3.97 -51.80
N LEU A 303 -4.47 -4.25 -53.07
CA LEU A 303 -4.94 -5.55 -53.53
C LEU A 303 -3.87 -6.64 -53.34
N ASP A 304 -2.62 -6.35 -53.69
CA ASP A 304 -1.49 -7.28 -53.53
C ASP A 304 -1.27 -7.66 -52.05
N ARG A 305 -1.61 -6.75 -51.13
CA ARG A 305 -1.35 -6.91 -49.69
C ARG A 305 -2.56 -7.33 -48.87
N LEU A 306 -3.76 -7.27 -49.44
CA LEU A 306 -4.98 -7.68 -48.74
C LEU A 306 -4.91 -9.13 -48.25
N SER A 307 -4.59 -10.09 -49.13
CA SER A 307 -4.55 -11.51 -48.77
C SER A 307 -3.46 -11.83 -47.74
N PRO A 308 -2.20 -11.36 -47.87
CA PRO A 308 -1.18 -11.55 -46.84
C PRO A 308 -1.54 -10.92 -45.49
N VAL A 309 -2.09 -9.70 -45.47
CA VAL A 309 -2.47 -9.03 -44.22
C VAL A 309 -3.61 -9.78 -43.52
N LEU A 310 -4.64 -10.19 -44.26
CA LEU A 310 -5.74 -11.00 -43.72
C LEU A 310 -5.27 -12.36 -43.20
N MET A 311 -4.33 -13.01 -43.88
CA MET A 311 -3.73 -14.26 -43.40
C MET A 311 -3.06 -14.06 -42.04
N THR A 312 -2.18 -13.05 -41.90
CA THR A 312 -1.49 -12.79 -40.62
C THR A 312 -2.46 -12.44 -39.50
N ALA A 313 -3.47 -11.60 -39.78
CA ALA A 313 -4.47 -11.20 -38.80
C ALA A 313 -5.34 -12.39 -38.36
N SER A 314 -5.77 -13.22 -39.31
CA SER A 314 -6.62 -14.38 -39.03
C SER A 314 -5.86 -15.46 -38.27
N THR A 315 -4.61 -15.75 -38.65
CA THR A 315 -3.77 -16.70 -37.92
C THR A 315 -3.52 -16.24 -36.48
N ALA A 316 -3.21 -14.95 -36.28
CA ALA A 316 -3.03 -14.40 -34.94
C ALA A 316 -4.32 -14.47 -34.10
N ALA A 317 -5.46 -14.09 -34.69
CA ALA A 317 -6.76 -14.16 -34.02
C ALA A 317 -7.11 -15.60 -33.63
N LEU A 318 -7.04 -16.55 -34.57
CA LEU A 318 -7.36 -17.95 -34.35
C LEU A 318 -6.43 -18.62 -33.33
N ALA A 319 -5.13 -18.27 -33.33
CA ALA A 319 -4.16 -18.78 -32.36
C ALA A 319 -4.46 -18.34 -30.92
N LEU A 320 -5.13 -17.18 -30.74
CA LEU A 320 -5.44 -16.61 -29.44
C LEU A 320 -6.84 -16.99 -28.91
N ILE A 321 -7.72 -17.53 -29.75
CA ILE A 321 -9.07 -18.00 -29.33
C ILE A 321 -9.01 -19.01 -28.18
N PRO A 322 -8.14 -20.04 -28.18
CA PRO A 322 -8.09 -21.00 -27.08
C PRO A 322 -7.71 -20.37 -25.73
N LEU A 323 -6.85 -19.35 -25.74
CA LEU A 323 -6.47 -18.61 -24.53
C LEU A 323 -7.60 -17.76 -23.97
N LEU A 324 -8.53 -17.30 -24.82
CA LEU A 324 -9.70 -16.52 -24.41
C LEU A 324 -10.81 -17.39 -23.78
N ILE A 325 -10.90 -18.66 -24.19
CA ILE A 325 -11.95 -19.61 -23.75
C ILE A 325 -11.44 -20.51 -22.61
N GLY A 326 -10.12 -20.63 -22.43
CA GLY A 326 -9.50 -21.44 -21.38
C GLY A 326 -9.90 -21.01 -19.98
N GLU A 327 -10.02 -21.97 -19.07
CA GLU A 327 -10.27 -21.69 -17.65
C GLU A 327 -9.16 -20.81 -17.05
N PRO A 328 -9.48 -19.94 -16.07
CA PRO A 328 -8.48 -19.11 -15.43
C PRO A 328 -7.36 -19.97 -14.84
N THR A 329 -6.12 -19.63 -15.17
CA THR A 329 -4.92 -20.29 -14.66
C THR A 329 -4.90 -20.18 -13.14
N GLY A 330 -5.04 -21.31 -12.43
CA GLY A 330 -5.07 -21.34 -10.96
C GLY A 330 -6.17 -22.18 -10.30
N LYS A 331 -6.98 -22.95 -11.06
CA LYS A 331 -7.91 -23.96 -10.52
C LYS A 331 -7.34 -25.37 -10.35
N GLU A 332 -6.04 -25.56 -10.57
CA GLU A 332 -5.36 -26.86 -10.40
C GLU A 332 -4.63 -27.02 -9.05
N ILE A 333 -4.93 -26.19 -8.05
CA ILE A 333 -4.46 -26.37 -6.66
C ILE A 333 -5.59 -26.12 -5.67
#